data_AF-A0A1V9GZU3-F1
#
_entry.id   AF-A0A1V9GZU3-F1
#
_cell.length_a   1.000
_cell.length_b   1.000
_cell.length_c   1.000
_cell.angle_alpha   90.00
_cell.angle_beta   90.00
_cell.angle_gamma   90.00
#
_symmetry.space_group_name_H-M   'P 1'
#
loop_
_entity.id
_entity.type
_entity.pdbx_description
1 polymer ?
#
loop_
_entity_poly.entity_id
_entity_poly.type
_entity_poly.pdbx_seq_one_letter_code
_entity_poly.pdbx_strand_id
1 'polypeptide(L)'
;MATDRETGLLQAAYAAGITRPTELANFMAQVGHESGGLNRLEEGFRYTRGPSQVSSKVRSALREGPEALEEARLEALRGQPEKLAELMYGGRMGNNEPGDGYLYRGRGYIQLTGKDQYREAGEALKLDLVAHPELAAQPENASRIATWYWQHNVPQAARQDAHAAGVAIRCRPAEWTG
;
A
#
# COMPACT_ATOMS: atom_id res chain seq x y z
N MET A 1 -17.84 8.34 9.24
CA MET A 1 -16.86 9.42 9.50
C MET A 1 -15.54 8.80 9.96
N ALA A 2 -14.44 9.56 10.09
CA ALA A 2 -13.11 9.01 10.44
C ALA A 2 -13.10 8.18 11.73
N THR A 3 -13.92 8.57 12.72
CA THR A 3 -14.15 7.85 13.98
C THR A 3 -14.69 6.42 13.78
N ASP A 4 -15.50 6.18 12.75
CA ASP A 4 -16.00 4.83 12.44
C ASP A 4 -14.89 3.92 11.91
N ARG A 5 -13.95 4.50 11.14
CA ARG A 5 -12.80 3.78 10.58
C ARG A 5 -11.75 3.47 11.64
N GLU A 6 -11.49 4.40 12.56
CA GLU A 6 -10.63 4.16 13.73
C GLU A 6 -11.19 3.05 14.61
N THR A 7 -12.50 3.06 14.84
CA THR A 7 -13.20 2.00 15.59
C THR A 7 -13.10 0.66 14.86
N GLY A 8 -13.33 0.63 13.55
CA GLY A 8 -13.18 -0.60 12.75
C GLY A 8 -11.76 -1.15 12.75
N LEU A 9 -10.75 -0.28 12.65
CA LEU A 9 -9.33 -0.67 12.71
C LEU A 9 -8.97 -1.25 14.08
N LEU A 10 -9.45 -0.61 15.16
CA LEU A 10 -9.28 -1.10 16.52
C LEU A 10 -9.91 -2.48 16.70
N GLN A 11 -11.16 -2.66 16.26
CA GLN A 11 -11.87 -3.94 16.33
C GLN A 11 -11.12 -5.04 15.56
N ALA A 12 -10.62 -4.73 14.36
CA ALA A 12 -9.82 -5.66 13.57
C ALA A 12 -8.51 -6.05 14.28
N ALA A 13 -7.84 -5.09 14.93
CA ALA A 13 -6.62 -5.32 15.69
C ALA A 13 -6.87 -6.31 16.85
N TYR A 14 -7.92 -6.07 17.63
CA TYR A 14 -8.32 -6.98 18.70
C TYR A 14 -8.68 -8.37 18.17
N ALA A 15 -9.45 -8.46 17.09
CA ALA A 15 -9.83 -9.74 16.47
C ALA A 15 -8.61 -10.52 15.94
N ALA A 16 -7.56 -9.81 15.50
CA ALA A 16 -6.30 -10.41 15.09
C ALA A 16 -5.38 -10.79 16.27
N GLY A 17 -5.73 -10.43 17.51
CA GLY A 17 -4.92 -10.72 18.71
C GLY A 17 -3.91 -9.64 19.07
N ILE A 18 -3.98 -8.45 18.46
CA ILE A 18 -3.17 -7.27 18.82
C ILE A 18 -3.83 -6.58 20.02
N THR A 19 -3.57 -7.09 21.23
CA THR A 19 -4.28 -6.67 22.45
C THR A 19 -3.40 -5.95 23.47
N ARG A 20 -2.07 -6.02 23.31
CA ARG A 20 -1.13 -5.33 24.22
C ARG A 20 -1.26 -3.81 24.00
N PRO A 21 -1.49 -2.99 25.04
CA PRO A 21 -1.76 -1.56 24.87
C PRO A 21 -0.71 -0.80 24.07
N THR A 22 0.57 -1.09 24.31
CA THR A 22 1.72 -0.50 23.62
C THR A 22 1.82 -0.92 22.16
N GLU A 23 1.59 -2.20 21.85
CA GLU A 23 1.57 -2.67 20.46
C GLU A 23 0.39 -2.08 19.70
N LEU A 24 -0.78 -2.05 20.34
CA LEU A 24 -1.98 -1.49 19.76
C LEU A 24 -1.80 0.00 19.46
N ALA A 25 -1.21 0.76 20.39
CA ALA A 25 -0.89 2.17 20.17
C ALA A 25 0.07 2.35 18.97
N ASN A 26 1.12 1.53 18.88
CA ASN A 26 2.06 1.59 17.77
C ASN A 26 1.41 1.23 16.44
N PHE A 27 0.60 0.17 16.42
CA PHE A 27 -0.15 -0.24 15.24
C PHE A 27 -1.10 0.86 14.77
N MET A 28 -1.95 1.38 15.65
CA MET A 28 -2.90 2.44 15.33
C MET A 28 -2.19 3.72 14.86
N ALA A 29 -1.08 4.10 15.51
CA ALA A 29 -0.30 5.27 15.13
C ALA A 29 0.34 5.12 13.74
N GLN A 30 0.95 3.96 13.44
CA GLN A 30 1.58 3.73 12.14
C GLN A 30 0.53 3.66 11.03
N VAL A 31 -0.52 2.86 11.20
CA VAL A 31 -1.58 2.74 10.17
C VAL A 31 -2.30 4.08 9.97
N GLY A 32 -2.53 4.84 11.05
CA GLY A 32 -3.07 6.21 10.95
C GLY A 32 -2.15 7.16 10.19
N HIS A 33 -0.84 7.09 10.40
CA HIS A 33 0.13 7.92 9.68
C HIS A 33 0.17 7.60 8.18
N GLU A 34 0.32 6.32 7.82
CA GLU A 34 0.47 5.86 6.43
C GLU A 34 -0.77 6.15 5.56
N SER A 35 -1.95 6.11 6.19
CA SER A 35 -3.24 6.34 5.51
C SER A 35 -3.73 7.79 5.52
N GLY A 36 -2.97 8.73 6.09
CA GLY A 36 -3.41 10.12 6.25
C GLY A 36 -4.65 10.24 7.15
N GLY A 37 -4.63 9.57 8.29
CA GLY A 37 -5.75 9.51 9.24
C GLY A 37 -6.91 8.64 8.76
N LEU A 38 -6.60 7.50 8.13
CA LEU A 38 -7.58 6.54 7.59
C LEU A 38 -8.49 7.11 6.49
N ASN A 39 -8.05 8.19 5.85
CA ASN A 39 -8.81 8.87 4.79
C ASN A 39 -8.39 8.45 3.39
N ARG A 40 -7.18 7.88 3.23
CA ARG A 40 -6.66 7.38 1.97
C ARG A 40 -6.75 5.86 1.91
N LEU A 41 -7.55 5.36 0.97
CA LEU A 41 -7.75 3.94 0.70
C LEU A 41 -7.26 3.52 -0.68
N GLU A 42 -6.93 4.48 -1.55
CA GLU A 42 -6.29 4.25 -2.83
C GLU A 42 -5.21 5.30 -3.05
N GLU A 43 -4.13 4.91 -3.72
CA GLU A 43 -3.13 5.84 -4.19
C GLU A 43 -3.71 6.76 -5.28
N GLY A 44 -3.35 8.04 -5.21
CA GLY A 44 -3.64 8.99 -6.27
C GLY A 44 -2.41 9.20 -7.15
N PHE A 45 -2.62 9.29 -8.47
CA PHE A 45 -1.57 9.53 -9.46
C PHE A 45 -1.39 11.02 -9.82
N ARG A 46 -1.74 11.91 -8.89
CA ARG A 46 -1.71 13.36 -9.13
C ARG A 46 -0.37 13.98 -8.76
N TYR A 47 0.60 13.88 -9.67
CA TYR A 47 1.96 14.44 -9.51
C TYR A 47 2.10 15.76 -10.28
N THR A 48 2.08 16.89 -9.58
CA THR A 48 2.04 18.24 -10.20
C THR A 48 3.39 18.92 -10.34
N ARG A 49 4.43 18.48 -9.62
CA ARG A 49 5.73 19.19 -9.53
C ARG A 49 6.74 18.78 -10.60
N GLY A 50 6.42 17.81 -11.44
CA GLY A 50 7.31 17.27 -12.47
C GLY A 50 7.67 15.79 -12.27
N PRO A 51 8.45 15.21 -13.19
CA PRO A 51 8.71 13.76 -13.23
C PRO A 51 9.62 13.30 -12.08
N SER A 52 10.46 14.19 -11.56
CA SER A 52 11.28 13.93 -10.36
C SER A 52 10.45 13.65 -9.10
N GLN A 53 9.22 14.16 -9.03
CA GLN A 53 8.30 13.87 -7.93
C GLN A 53 7.86 12.40 -7.92
N VAL A 54 7.82 11.77 -9.10
CA VAL A 54 7.50 10.34 -9.24
C VAL A 54 8.76 9.51 -9.03
N SER A 55 9.85 9.84 -9.73
CA SER A 55 11.07 9.02 -9.72
C SER A 55 11.82 9.02 -8.39
N SER A 56 11.65 10.05 -7.57
CA SER A 56 12.14 10.06 -6.18
C SER A 56 11.45 9.02 -5.29
N LYS A 57 10.20 8.66 -5.60
CA LYS A 57 9.47 7.58 -4.92
C LYS A 57 9.73 6.22 -5.56
N VAL A 58 9.68 6.17 -6.88
CA VAL A 58 9.74 4.93 -7.65
C VAL A 58 10.77 5.10 -8.76
N ARG A 59 12.03 4.75 -8.46
CA ARG A 59 13.14 4.89 -9.40
C ARG A 59 12.92 4.13 -10.71
N SER A 60 12.21 3.00 -10.68
CA SER A 60 11.88 2.23 -11.88
C SER A 60 10.98 2.97 -12.87
N ALA A 61 10.28 4.02 -12.44
CA ALA A 61 9.47 4.85 -13.32
C ALA A 61 10.31 5.57 -14.40
N LEU A 62 11.64 5.64 -14.23
CA LEU A 62 12.58 6.15 -15.23
C LEU A 62 13.12 5.09 -16.19
N ARG A 63 12.67 3.83 -16.10
CA ARG A 63 13.15 2.73 -16.96
C ARG A 63 13.01 3.05 -18.45
N GLU A 64 11.95 3.76 -18.83
CA GLU A 64 11.67 4.19 -20.20
C GLU A 64 12.13 5.63 -20.49
N GLY A 65 12.88 6.23 -19.56
CA GLY A 65 13.44 7.57 -19.68
C GLY A 65 12.55 8.69 -19.09
N PRO A 66 13.13 9.88 -18.90
CA PRO A 66 12.44 11.02 -18.27
C PRO A 66 11.32 11.61 -19.13
N GLU A 67 11.42 11.51 -20.47
CA GLU A 67 10.40 12.03 -21.40
C GLU A 67 9.12 11.20 -21.35
N ALA A 68 9.23 9.86 -21.40
CA ALA A 68 8.10 8.95 -21.23
C ALA A 68 7.42 9.11 -19.87
N LEU A 69 8.22 9.30 -18.81
CA LEU A 69 7.70 9.56 -17.47
C LEU A 69 6.94 10.89 -17.39
N GLU A 70 7.44 11.94 -18.04
CA GLU A 70 6.77 13.23 -18.07
C GLU A 70 5.46 13.19 -18.86
N GLU A 71 5.44 12.51 -20.01
CA GLU A 71 4.23 12.31 -20.79
C GLU A 71 3.15 11.56 -19.98
N ALA A 72 3.52 10.42 -19.39
CA ALA A 72 2.62 9.63 -18.55
C ALA A 72 2.12 10.43 -17.33
N ARG A 73 2.96 11.29 -16.74
CA ARG A 73 2.57 12.20 -15.66
C ARG A 73 1.52 13.22 -16.13
N LEU A 74 1.69 13.79 -17.32
CA LEU A 74 0.73 14.75 -17.90
C LEU A 74 -0.60 14.08 -18.27
N GLU A 75 -0.59 12.83 -18.71
CA GLU A 75 -1.81 12.01 -18.90
C GLU A 75 -2.51 11.74 -17.57
N ALA A 76 -1.77 11.36 -16.53
CA ALA A 76 -2.32 11.14 -15.20
C ALA A 76 -3.00 12.40 -14.63
N LEU A 77 -2.42 13.59 -14.87
CA LEU A 77 -3.05 14.86 -14.49
C LEU A 77 -4.35 15.15 -15.27
N ARG A 78 -4.54 14.53 -16.44
CA ARG A 78 -5.76 14.58 -17.25
C ARG A 78 -6.75 13.46 -16.91
N GLY A 79 -6.47 12.67 -15.87
CA GLY A 79 -7.34 11.59 -15.42
C GLY A 79 -7.09 10.23 -16.09
N GLN A 80 -5.97 10.07 -16.80
CA GLN A 80 -5.55 8.82 -17.44
C GLN A 80 -4.25 8.31 -16.80
N PRO A 81 -4.32 7.75 -15.57
CA PRO A 81 -3.14 7.39 -14.79
C PRO A 81 -2.49 6.06 -15.17
N GLU A 82 -3.06 5.30 -16.10
CA GLU A 82 -2.70 3.92 -16.38
C GLU A 82 -1.24 3.81 -16.83
N LYS A 83 -0.80 4.66 -17.76
CA LYS A 83 0.59 4.68 -18.25
C LYS A 83 1.57 5.01 -17.14
N LEU A 84 1.21 5.94 -16.25
CA LEU A 84 2.07 6.31 -15.13
C LEU A 84 2.19 5.16 -14.12
N ALA A 85 1.07 4.51 -13.81
CA ALA A 85 1.05 3.35 -12.92
C ALA A 85 1.86 2.17 -13.49
N GLU A 86 1.78 1.96 -14.81
CA GLU A 86 2.56 0.94 -15.50
C GLU A 86 4.07 1.23 -15.43
N LEU A 87 4.50 2.48 -15.64
CA LEU A 87 5.90 2.87 -15.45
C LEU A 87 6.36 2.65 -14.00
N MET A 88 5.51 2.95 -13.01
CA MET A 88 5.84 2.79 -11.60
C MET A 88 5.93 1.31 -11.19
N TYR A 89 4.97 0.49 -11.59
CA TYR A 89 4.74 -0.84 -10.99
C TYR A 89 4.76 -2.02 -11.97
N GLY A 90 4.75 -1.77 -13.28
CA GLY A 90 4.78 -2.79 -14.31
C GLY A 90 6.08 -3.60 -14.35
N GLY A 91 5.98 -4.90 -14.54
CA GLY A 91 7.08 -5.86 -14.57
C GLY A 91 7.70 -6.13 -13.20
N ARG A 92 6.97 -5.89 -12.10
CA ARG A 92 7.47 -6.00 -10.71
C ARG A 92 6.38 -6.54 -9.79
N MET A 93 6.77 -7.20 -8.69
CA MET A 93 5.82 -7.66 -7.65
C MET A 93 4.66 -8.51 -8.22
N GLY A 94 4.98 -9.34 -9.22
CA GLY A 94 4.02 -10.20 -9.91
C GLY A 94 3.18 -9.52 -11.00
N ASN A 95 3.38 -8.21 -11.25
CA ASN A 95 2.71 -7.47 -12.32
C ASN A 95 3.37 -7.81 -13.67
N ASN A 96 2.94 -8.90 -14.30
CA ASN A 96 3.59 -9.44 -15.50
C ASN A 96 2.77 -9.20 -16.77
N GLU A 97 1.50 -8.80 -16.63
CA GLU A 97 0.63 -8.50 -17.77
C GLU A 97 0.49 -6.98 -17.97
N PRO A 98 0.31 -6.50 -19.21
CA PRO A 98 0.01 -5.09 -19.47
C PRO A 98 -1.20 -4.62 -18.67
N GLY A 99 -1.05 -3.52 -17.92
CA GLY A 99 -2.10 -2.95 -17.09
C GLY A 99 -2.13 -3.48 -15.65
N ASP A 100 -1.35 -4.51 -15.31
CA ASP A 100 -1.19 -4.99 -13.94
C ASP A 100 -0.68 -3.86 -13.03
N GLY A 101 0.16 -2.94 -13.53
CA GLY A 101 0.67 -1.82 -12.75
C GLY A 101 -0.43 -0.90 -12.22
N TYR A 102 -1.49 -0.66 -13.00
CA TYR A 102 -2.66 0.10 -12.56
C TYR A 102 -3.67 -0.76 -11.79
N LEU A 103 -3.88 -2.00 -12.24
CA LEU A 103 -4.84 -2.92 -11.64
C LEU A 103 -4.48 -3.22 -10.18
N TYR A 104 -3.20 -3.47 -9.90
CA TYR A 104 -2.65 -3.76 -8.56
C TYR A 104 -1.89 -2.58 -7.95
N ARG A 105 -2.36 -1.35 -8.21
CA ARG A 105 -1.89 -0.11 -7.54
C ARG A 105 -2.09 -0.14 -6.02
N GLY A 106 -1.46 0.79 -5.32
CA GLY A 106 -1.57 0.92 -3.86
C GLY A 106 -3.01 1.11 -3.36
N ARG A 107 -3.49 0.19 -2.51
CA ARG A 107 -4.81 0.29 -1.83
C ARG A 107 -4.74 -0.05 -0.34
N GLY A 108 -5.79 0.33 0.37
CA GLY A 108 -5.94 0.13 1.80
C GLY A 108 -5.03 1.03 2.64
N TYR A 109 -5.12 0.87 3.96
CA TYR A 109 -4.43 1.76 4.91
C TYR A 109 -2.91 1.60 4.94
N ILE A 110 -2.39 0.48 4.43
CA ILE A 110 -0.94 0.17 4.39
C ILE A 110 -0.36 0.21 2.98
N GLN A 111 -1.11 0.67 1.98
CA GLN A 111 -0.69 0.73 0.57
C GLN A 111 -0.24 -0.62 -0.01
N LEU A 112 -1.15 -1.61 0.03
CA LEU A 112 -0.94 -2.92 -0.60
C LEU A 112 -0.78 -2.73 -2.11
N THR A 113 0.37 -3.14 -2.66
CA THR A 113 0.77 -2.86 -4.05
C THR A 113 1.41 -4.10 -4.68
N GLY A 114 1.07 -4.39 -5.94
CA GLY A 114 1.61 -5.51 -6.71
C GLY A 114 0.83 -6.81 -6.56
N LYS A 115 0.62 -7.52 -7.67
CA LYS A 115 -0.19 -8.76 -7.76
C LYS A 115 0.20 -9.81 -6.74
N ASP A 116 1.49 -9.98 -6.43
CA ASP A 116 1.95 -10.96 -5.45
C ASP A 116 1.48 -10.63 -4.03
N GLN A 117 1.54 -9.35 -3.65
CA GLN A 117 1.04 -8.91 -2.34
C GLN A 117 -0.48 -9.04 -2.23
N TYR A 118 -1.21 -8.76 -3.32
CA TYR A 118 -2.66 -8.99 -3.39
C TYR A 118 -2.98 -10.47 -3.23
N ARG A 119 -2.24 -11.36 -3.89
CA ARG A 119 -2.41 -12.82 -3.77
C ARG A 119 -2.16 -13.28 -2.33
N GLU A 120 -1.03 -12.91 -1.74
CA GLU A 120 -0.66 -13.35 -0.40
C GLU A 120 -1.64 -12.87 0.68
N ALA A 121 -2.03 -11.59 0.63
CA ALA A 121 -3.04 -11.03 1.53
C ALA A 121 -4.40 -11.70 1.31
N GLY A 122 -4.76 -11.96 0.05
CA GLY A 122 -6.02 -12.59 -0.32
C GLY A 122 -6.14 -14.02 0.22
N GLU A 123 -5.09 -14.83 0.06
CA GLU A 123 -5.02 -16.18 0.59
C GLU A 123 -5.12 -16.20 2.13
N ALA A 124 -4.35 -15.34 2.81
CA ALA A 124 -4.35 -15.27 4.27
C ALA A 124 -5.69 -14.81 4.85
N LEU A 125 -6.39 -13.89 4.16
CA LEU A 125 -7.64 -13.30 4.63
C LEU A 125 -8.89 -13.95 4.03
N LYS A 126 -8.72 -14.94 3.14
CA LYS A 126 -9.81 -15.56 2.37
C LYS A 126 -10.62 -14.53 1.60
N LEU A 127 -9.93 -13.62 0.92
CA LEU A 127 -10.47 -12.57 0.06
C LEU A 127 -9.90 -12.76 -1.35
N ASP A 128 -10.73 -12.79 -2.39
CA ASP A 128 -10.24 -12.88 -3.76
C ASP A 128 -9.75 -11.52 -4.26
N LEU A 129 -8.60 -11.09 -3.76
CA LEU A 129 -7.99 -9.79 -4.09
C LEU A 129 -7.33 -9.80 -5.48
N VAL A 130 -7.10 -10.96 -6.08
CA VAL A 130 -6.50 -11.06 -7.42
C VAL A 130 -7.56 -10.79 -8.49
N ALA A 131 -8.75 -11.37 -8.35
CA ALA A 131 -9.88 -11.10 -9.24
C ALA A 131 -10.60 -9.79 -8.90
N HIS A 132 -10.64 -9.42 -7.61
CA HIS A 132 -11.35 -8.25 -7.11
C HIS A 132 -10.43 -7.33 -6.28
N PRO A 133 -9.42 -6.68 -6.89
CA PRO A 133 -8.47 -5.84 -6.17
C PRO A 133 -9.12 -4.61 -5.49
N GLU A 134 -10.27 -4.14 -5.97
CA GLU A 134 -11.06 -3.08 -5.36
C GLU A 134 -11.52 -3.40 -3.93
N LEU A 135 -11.62 -4.69 -3.57
CA LEU A 135 -11.94 -5.11 -2.20
C LEU A 135 -10.93 -4.57 -1.18
N ALA A 136 -9.66 -4.37 -1.58
CA ALA A 136 -8.63 -3.83 -0.70
C ALA A 136 -8.86 -2.36 -0.32
N ALA A 137 -9.69 -1.62 -1.07
CA ALA A 137 -10.08 -0.25 -0.77
C ALA A 137 -11.33 -0.14 0.12
N GLN A 138 -11.97 -1.26 0.47
CA GLN A 138 -13.10 -1.26 1.40
C GLN A 138 -12.58 -1.12 2.85
N PRO A 139 -13.10 -0.21 3.69
CA PRO A 139 -12.58 0.06 5.03
C PRO A 139 -12.41 -1.18 5.93
N GLU A 140 -13.35 -2.11 5.85
CA GLU A 140 -13.37 -3.35 6.64
C GLU A 140 -12.23 -4.27 6.21
N ASN A 141 -12.06 -4.46 4.90
CA ASN A 141 -10.96 -5.25 4.35
C ASN A 141 -9.62 -4.55 4.53
N ALA A 142 -9.56 -3.23 4.37
CA ALA A 142 -8.35 -2.43 4.59
C ALA A 142 -7.84 -2.56 6.03
N SER A 143 -8.74 -2.63 7.01
CA SER A 143 -8.40 -2.90 8.41
C SER A 143 -7.81 -4.30 8.58
N ARG A 144 -8.42 -5.33 7.97
CA ARG A 144 -7.92 -6.72 8.02
C ARG A 144 -6.58 -6.90 7.29
N ILE A 145 -6.39 -6.22 6.16
CA ILE A 145 -5.12 -6.19 5.43
C ILE A 145 -4.04 -5.50 6.27
N ALA A 146 -4.37 -4.39 6.94
CA ALA A 146 -3.43 -3.70 7.82
C ALA A 146 -2.97 -4.57 8.99
N THR A 147 -3.89 -5.30 9.64
CA THR A 147 -3.53 -6.20 10.75
C THR A 147 -2.70 -7.40 10.28
N TRP A 148 -3.10 -8.03 9.17
CA TRP A 148 -2.31 -9.10 8.55
C TRP A 148 -0.90 -8.61 8.20
N TYR A 149 -0.79 -7.45 7.55
CA TYR A 149 0.50 -6.88 7.17
C TYR A 149 1.38 -6.61 8.41
N TRP A 150 0.81 -6.05 9.48
CA TRP A 150 1.54 -5.82 10.73
C TRP A 150 2.09 -7.13 11.31
N GLN A 151 1.26 -8.17 11.38
CA GLN A 151 1.65 -9.45 11.96
C GLN A 151 2.68 -10.22 11.13
N HIS A 152 2.60 -10.09 9.80
CA HIS A 152 3.52 -10.75 8.89
C HIS A 152 4.87 -10.01 8.80
N ASN A 153 4.86 -8.66 8.83
CA ASN A 153 6.02 -7.87 8.46
C ASN A 153 6.74 -7.18 9.63
N VAL A 154 6.07 -6.96 10.76
CA VAL A 154 6.71 -6.33 11.93
C VAL A 154 7.20 -7.43 12.88
N PRO A 155 8.52 -7.56 13.13
CA PRO A 155 9.05 -8.54 14.08
C PRO A 155 8.48 -8.32 15.48
N GLN A 156 8.15 -9.38 16.22
CA GLN A 156 7.55 -9.27 17.55
C GLN A 156 8.36 -8.36 18.51
N ALA A 157 9.68 -8.41 18.45
CA ALA A 157 10.58 -7.56 19.24
C ALA A 157 10.42 -6.06 18.94
N ALA A 158 10.05 -5.69 17.71
CA ALA A 158 9.87 -4.32 17.27
C ALA A 158 8.46 -3.77 17.54
N ARG A 159 7.47 -4.64 17.78
CA ARG A 159 6.05 -4.24 17.91
C ARG A 159 5.76 -3.35 19.12
N GLN A 160 6.64 -3.37 20.12
CA GLN A 160 6.50 -2.58 21.35
C GLN A 160 7.16 -1.20 21.25
N ASP A 161 7.97 -0.96 20.21
CA ASP A 161 8.69 0.29 19.99
C ASP A 161 8.19 0.96 18.70
N ALA A 162 7.62 2.17 18.83
CA ALA A 162 7.04 2.90 17.72
C ALA A 162 8.05 3.20 16.59
N HIS A 163 9.30 3.49 16.96
CA HIS A 163 10.37 3.77 16.01
C HIS A 163 10.81 2.49 15.31
N ALA A 164 11.06 1.41 16.06
CA ALA A 164 11.45 0.13 15.48
C ALA A 164 10.36 -0.46 14.57
N ALA A 165 9.08 -0.35 14.95
CA ALA A 165 7.96 -0.74 14.11
C ALA A 165 7.87 0.11 12.83
N GLY A 166 8.07 1.43 12.94
CA GLY A 166 8.09 2.33 11.78
C GLY A 166 9.25 2.04 10.83
N VAL A 167 10.42 1.69 11.35
CA VAL A 167 11.56 1.21 10.55
C VAL A 167 11.22 -0.10 9.86
N ALA A 168 10.61 -1.06 10.54
CA ALA A 168 10.21 -2.34 9.91
C ALA A 168 9.21 -2.15 8.75
N ILE A 169 8.30 -1.18 8.87
CA ILE A 169 7.34 -0.84 7.81
C ILE A 169 8.01 -0.09 6.65
N ARG A 170 8.86 0.91 6.94
CA ARG A 170 9.48 1.79 5.93
C ARG A 170 10.73 1.23 5.26
N CYS A 171 11.52 0.42 5.97
CA CYS A 171 12.82 -0.07 5.50
C CYS A 171 12.72 -1.38 4.72
N ARG A 172 11.55 -1.77 4.21
CA ARG A 172 11.51 -2.79 3.17
C ARG A 172 11.73 -2.11 1.81
N PRO A 173 12.89 -2.31 1.16
CA PRO A 173 13.06 -1.88 -0.22
C PRO A 173 12.07 -2.62 -1.11
N ALA A 174 11.73 -2.02 -2.25
CA ALA A 174 10.97 -2.66 -3.32
C ALA A 174 11.79 -3.77 -4.02
N GLU A 175 12.41 -4.65 -3.23
CA GLU A 175 13.31 -5.74 -3.60
C GLU A 175 12.67 -7.05 -3.15
N TRP A 176 11.64 -7.45 -3.89
CA TRP A 176 11.33 -8.86 -4.11
C TRP A 176 11.66 -9.13 -5.58
N THR A 177 12.95 -9.33 -5.83
CA THR A 177 13.49 -10.06 -6.98
C THR A 177 14.17 -11.29 -6.40
N GLY A 178 13.42 -12.39 -6.32
CA GLY A 178 13.96 -13.74 -6.38
C GLY A 178 13.70 -14.29 -7.76
#